data_AF-A0A6S7LQU5-F1
#
_entry.id   AF-A0A6S7LQU5-F1
#
_cell.length_a   1.000
_cell.length_b   1.000
_cell.length_c   1.000
_cell.angle_alpha   90.00
_cell.angle_beta   90.00
_cell.angle_gamma   90.00
#
_symmetry.space_group_name_H-M   'P 1'
#
loop_
_entity.id
_entity.type
_entity.pdbx_description
1 polymer ?
#
loop_
_entity_poly.entity_id
_entity_poly.type
_entity_poly.pdbx_seq_one_letter_code
_entity_poly.pdbx_strand_id
1 'polypeptide(L)'
;MSLTGILLDVSGSMKRNIGSGTDVKGGLWAQSIFNVIDDLIEHDLTSENRVFAIGVGAECPGKEIFDVIATLQQFENTNRPATERHINEIFDILERNGAPNIRNWACNVKLFQDVLSDYIATLILQKFESDKQFAKIFVDYFLPCDCRDKISTAPDDGGVLSDLSRSATKEDIEEIVRKAKCYILQDKKDASRILKDVGTNSIFSVQDASLIIRGCVDKKKLNELSEQRKQELLDNVEPFIYGETPLCGSLEKAIKLFERDTFENKLLFVLSGGDLTDGSIKDIAKINQITSKLTNAGVKIVSCFITRSTDIHPKRLYDTMSPDWEPGAKFLFLLSSEVRTQDLVARAILLKRGWAIDIANNETKLFMQVNHPDNVRY
;
A
#
# COMPACT_ATOMS: atom_id res chain seq x y z
N MET A 1 -5.10 10.59 25.61
CA MET A 1 -5.35 9.66 24.47
C MET A 1 -5.27 10.44 23.17
N SER A 2 -4.79 9.83 22.09
CA SER A 2 -4.62 10.50 20.79
C SER A 2 -5.18 9.70 19.62
N LEU A 3 -5.49 10.41 18.53
CA LEU A 3 -5.85 9.86 17.22
C LEU A 3 -4.96 10.42 16.13
N THR A 4 -4.21 9.53 15.49
CA THR A 4 -3.39 9.85 14.34
C THR A 4 -4.07 9.35 13.07
N GLY A 5 -4.40 10.26 12.17
CA GLY A 5 -4.80 9.94 10.80
C GLY A 5 -3.59 10.02 9.88
N ILE A 6 -3.44 9.05 9.00
CA ILE A 6 -2.40 9.02 7.97
C ILE A 6 -3.08 9.01 6.61
N LEU A 7 -2.76 9.96 5.74
CA LEU A 7 -3.25 10.02 4.37
C LEU A 7 -2.04 9.84 3.44
N LEU A 8 -2.09 8.77 2.65
CA LEU A 8 -0.98 8.32 1.82
C LEU A 8 -1.40 8.32 0.36
N ASP A 9 -0.79 9.20 -0.41
CA ASP A 9 -0.93 9.23 -1.86
C ASP A 9 -0.13 8.09 -2.48
N VAL A 10 -0.82 7.15 -3.11
CA VAL A 10 -0.25 6.02 -3.86
C VAL A 10 -0.61 6.10 -5.34
N SER A 11 -1.07 7.27 -5.80
CA SER A 11 -1.58 7.47 -7.15
C SER A 11 -0.51 7.50 -8.24
N GLY A 12 -0.95 7.51 -9.50
CA GLY A 12 -0.06 7.53 -10.65
C GLY A 12 0.76 8.82 -10.76
N SER A 13 0.25 9.96 -10.26
CA SER A 13 1.03 11.20 -10.15
C SER A 13 2.19 11.04 -9.18
N MET A 14 1.93 10.37 -8.06
CA MET A 14 2.94 10.08 -7.05
C MET A 14 4.08 9.21 -7.62
N LYS A 15 3.74 8.17 -8.39
CA LYS A 15 4.71 7.35 -9.13
C LYS A 15 5.61 8.19 -10.05
N ARG A 16 5.03 9.19 -10.73
CA ARG A 16 5.79 10.09 -11.61
C ARG A 16 6.68 11.06 -10.85
N ASN A 17 6.27 11.48 -9.64
CA ASN A 17 7.02 12.45 -8.82
C ASN A 17 8.30 11.90 -8.21
N ILE A 18 8.42 10.58 -8.09
CA ILE A 18 9.57 9.94 -7.44
C ILE A 18 10.54 9.34 -8.48
N GLY A 19 10.12 9.26 -9.74
CA GLY A 19 10.86 8.59 -10.80
C GLY A 19 10.90 7.07 -10.63
N SER A 20 11.52 6.35 -11.56
CA SER A 20 11.78 4.90 -11.44
C SER A 20 12.96 4.58 -10.50
N GLY A 21 13.31 5.52 -9.61
CA GLY A 21 14.57 5.61 -8.89
C GLY A 21 14.82 4.42 -7.98
N THR A 22 15.48 3.41 -8.55
CA THR A 22 16.30 2.43 -7.84
C THR A 22 17.63 3.12 -7.53
N ASP A 23 17.67 3.95 -6.50
CA ASP A 23 18.95 4.46 -5.99
C ASP A 23 19.43 3.57 -4.84
N VAL A 24 20.74 3.36 -4.82
CA VAL A 24 21.54 2.28 -4.17
C VAL A 24 21.38 2.18 -2.63
N LYS A 25 20.48 2.94 -2.01
CA LYS A 25 20.14 2.86 -0.57
C LYS A 25 18.64 2.97 -0.23
N GLY A 26 17.78 3.36 -1.17
CA GLY A 26 16.33 3.50 -0.94
C GLY A 26 15.59 2.63 -1.95
N GLY A 27 14.97 1.56 -1.47
CA GLY A 27 14.23 0.60 -2.30
C GLY A 27 13.07 1.22 -3.08
N LEU A 28 12.18 0.39 -3.63
CA LEU A 28 10.98 0.88 -4.31
C LEU A 28 10.22 1.83 -3.37
N TRP A 29 9.99 3.09 -3.75
CA TRP A 29 9.37 4.11 -2.88
C TRP A 29 8.13 3.62 -2.11
N ALA A 30 7.35 2.75 -2.77
CA ALA A 30 6.14 2.16 -2.23
C ALA A 30 6.41 1.32 -0.97
N GLN A 31 7.59 0.71 -0.84
CA GLN A 31 8.06 0.07 0.38
C GLN A 31 8.31 1.07 1.50
N SER A 32 8.88 2.23 1.19
CA SER A 32 9.22 3.29 2.15
C SER A 32 7.97 3.93 2.76
N ILE A 33 6.82 3.86 2.10
CA ILE A 33 5.52 4.24 2.68
C ILE A 33 5.23 3.43 3.94
N PHE A 34 5.53 2.13 3.94
CA PHE A 34 5.28 1.29 5.12
C PHE A 34 6.19 1.65 6.29
N ASN A 35 7.40 2.15 6.04
CA ASN A 35 8.22 2.74 7.10
C ASN A 35 7.56 3.97 7.71
N VAL A 36 7.03 4.88 6.87
CA VAL A 36 6.31 6.08 7.36
C VAL A 36 5.10 5.70 8.20
N ILE A 37 4.33 4.70 7.76
CA ILE A 37 3.22 4.16 8.56
C ILE A 37 3.74 3.58 9.88
N ASP A 38 4.75 2.72 9.84
CA ASP A 38 5.31 2.06 11.02
C ASP A 38 5.89 3.04 12.04
N ASP A 39 6.55 4.11 11.57
CA ASP A 39 7.10 5.16 12.43
C ASP A 39 6.00 6.01 13.07
N LEU A 40 4.90 6.26 12.36
CA LEU A 40 3.74 6.99 12.89
C LEU A 40 2.88 6.12 13.82
N ILE A 41 2.98 4.79 13.71
CA ILE A 41 2.42 3.79 14.60
C ILE A 41 3.50 3.42 15.63
N GLU A 42 3.85 4.35 16.52
CA GLU A 42 4.86 4.05 17.55
C GLU A 42 4.39 2.93 18.48
N HIS A 43 5.14 1.83 18.50
CA HIS A 43 4.80 0.56 19.16
C HIS A 43 4.79 0.62 20.69
N ASP A 44 5.46 1.63 21.24
CA ASP A 44 5.57 1.87 22.68
C ASP A 44 4.45 2.78 23.21
N LEU A 45 3.49 3.17 22.35
CA LEU A 45 2.31 3.89 22.75
C LEU A 45 1.25 2.98 23.38
N THR A 46 0.50 3.53 24.33
CA THR A 46 -0.59 2.83 25.02
C THR A 46 -1.67 2.36 24.04
N SER A 47 -2.33 1.23 24.31
CA SER A 47 -3.47 0.71 23.53
C SER A 47 -4.67 1.66 23.41
N GLU A 48 -4.70 2.71 24.24
CA GLU A 48 -5.70 3.77 24.19
C GLU A 48 -5.52 4.71 23.00
N ASN A 49 -4.29 4.80 22.46
CA ASN A 49 -4.03 5.59 21.26
C ASN A 49 -4.56 4.86 20.03
N ARG A 50 -5.11 5.64 19.11
CA ARG A 50 -5.77 5.15 17.91
C ARG A 50 -5.13 5.68 16.65
N VAL A 51 -5.23 4.91 15.59
CA VAL A 51 -4.71 5.26 14.27
C VAL A 51 -5.67 4.84 13.18
N PHE A 52 -5.70 5.60 12.09
CA PHE A 52 -6.29 5.16 10.81
C PHE A 52 -5.36 5.56 9.67
N ALA A 53 -5.38 4.80 8.57
CA ALA A 53 -4.60 5.10 7.39
C ALA A 53 -5.47 5.02 6.12
N ILE A 54 -5.48 6.09 5.34
CA ILE A 54 -6.24 6.23 4.09
C ILE A 54 -5.27 6.21 2.91
N GLY A 55 -5.46 5.26 2.00
CA GLY A 55 -4.78 5.19 0.73
C GLY A 55 -5.53 6.00 -0.32
N VAL A 56 -4.81 6.85 -1.05
CA VAL A 56 -5.36 7.74 -2.07
C VAL A 56 -4.81 7.35 -3.42
N GLY A 57 -5.72 6.98 -4.31
CA GLY A 57 -5.41 6.71 -5.71
C GLY A 57 -5.16 5.26 -6.04
N ALA A 58 -6.03 4.40 -5.55
CA ALA A 58 -6.10 3.05 -6.08
C ALA A 58 -6.63 3.05 -7.53
N GLU A 59 -6.04 2.24 -8.40
CA GLU A 59 -6.51 1.93 -9.76
C GLU A 59 -7.69 0.94 -9.75
N CYS A 60 -8.66 1.17 -8.88
CA CYS A 60 -9.86 0.34 -8.74
C CYS A 60 -11.10 1.24 -8.71
N PRO A 61 -11.91 1.27 -9.79
CA PRO A 61 -13.10 2.13 -9.83
C PRO A 61 -14.05 1.91 -8.66
N GLY A 62 -14.49 3.01 -8.05
CA GLY A 62 -15.35 3.02 -6.86
C GLY A 62 -14.60 2.71 -5.55
N LYS A 63 -13.29 2.45 -5.60
CA LYS A 63 -12.40 2.13 -4.48
C LYS A 63 -11.10 2.92 -4.52
N GLU A 64 -11.12 4.06 -5.23
CA GLU A 64 -9.95 4.93 -5.40
C GLU A 64 -9.43 5.46 -4.05
N ILE A 65 -10.30 5.51 -3.04
CA ILE A 65 -10.00 5.84 -1.64
C ILE A 65 -10.31 4.63 -0.77
N PHE A 66 -9.29 4.07 -0.11
CA PHE A 66 -9.41 2.83 0.66
C PHE A 66 -8.71 2.92 2.02
N ASP A 67 -9.09 2.02 2.92
CA ASP A 67 -8.48 1.85 4.24
C ASP A 67 -7.26 0.94 4.13
N VAL A 68 -6.06 1.49 4.38
CA VAL A 68 -4.81 0.75 4.22
C VAL A 68 -4.70 -0.37 5.24
N ILE A 69 -4.96 -0.09 6.52
CA ILE A 69 -4.76 -1.06 7.61
C ILE A 69 -5.76 -2.21 7.48
N ALA A 70 -7.05 -1.91 7.25
CA ALA A 70 -8.07 -2.94 7.07
C ALA A 70 -7.84 -3.78 5.79
N THR A 71 -7.31 -3.16 4.73
CA THR A 71 -6.94 -3.86 3.51
C THR A 71 -5.76 -4.81 3.75
N LEU A 72 -4.71 -4.36 4.43
CA LEU A 72 -3.58 -5.22 4.81
C LEU A 72 -4.01 -6.36 5.73
N GLN A 73 -4.86 -6.09 6.71
CA GLN A 73 -5.45 -7.13 7.56
C GLN A 73 -6.28 -8.14 6.76
N GLN A 74 -7.01 -7.67 5.75
CA GLN A 74 -7.71 -8.56 4.83
C GLN A 74 -6.72 -9.48 4.10
N PHE A 75 -5.59 -8.97 3.65
CA PHE A 75 -4.51 -9.78 3.05
C PHE A 75 -3.91 -10.81 4.02
N GLU A 76 -3.70 -10.43 5.28
CA GLU A 76 -3.19 -11.39 6.28
C GLU A 76 -4.19 -12.51 6.56
N ASN A 77 -5.47 -12.17 6.73
CA ASN A 77 -6.53 -13.15 6.94
C ASN A 77 -6.70 -14.08 5.73
N THR A 78 -6.38 -13.59 4.54
CA THR A 78 -6.46 -14.34 3.29
C THR A 78 -5.18 -15.11 2.96
N ASN A 79 -4.08 -14.87 3.66
CA ASN A 79 -2.79 -15.57 3.50
C ASN A 79 -2.71 -16.95 4.18
N ARG A 80 -3.85 -17.52 4.62
CA ARG A 80 -3.89 -18.92 5.05
C ARG A 80 -3.50 -19.83 3.88
N PRO A 81 -2.69 -20.88 4.09
CA PRO A 81 -2.38 -21.85 3.04
C PRO A 81 -3.64 -22.40 2.37
N ALA A 82 -3.62 -22.56 1.05
CA ALA A 82 -4.75 -23.12 0.33
C ALA A 82 -5.10 -24.52 0.82
N THR A 83 -6.39 -24.80 0.97
CA THR A 83 -6.84 -26.16 1.30
C THR A 83 -6.48 -27.12 0.16
N GLU A 84 -6.14 -28.36 0.50
CA GLU A 84 -5.90 -29.42 -0.48
C GLU A 84 -7.11 -29.58 -1.42
N ARG A 85 -8.32 -29.36 -0.90
CA ARG A 85 -9.56 -29.32 -1.69
C ARG A 85 -9.51 -28.26 -2.79
N HIS A 86 -9.22 -27.00 -2.47
CA HIS A 86 -9.16 -25.93 -3.47
C HIS A 86 -8.05 -26.16 -4.50
N ILE A 87 -6.89 -26.65 -4.08
CA ILE A 87 -5.79 -26.96 -5.01
C ILE A 87 -6.20 -28.08 -5.97
N ASN A 88 -6.80 -29.15 -5.46
CA ASN A 88 -7.27 -30.26 -6.29
C ASN A 88 -8.38 -29.83 -7.25
N GLU A 89 -9.29 -28.95 -6.82
CA GLU A 89 -10.35 -28.41 -7.67
C GLU A 89 -9.78 -27.55 -8.81
N ILE A 90 -8.77 -26.72 -8.53
CA ILE A 90 -8.02 -25.97 -9.55
C ILE A 90 -7.37 -26.94 -10.54
N PHE A 91 -6.69 -27.99 -10.06
CA PHE A 91 -6.04 -28.98 -10.93
C PHE A 91 -7.05 -29.72 -11.81
N ASP A 92 -8.19 -30.15 -11.28
CA ASP A 92 -9.23 -30.82 -12.06
C ASP A 92 -9.75 -29.94 -13.20
N ILE A 93 -9.92 -28.63 -12.95
CA ILE A 93 -10.33 -27.68 -14.00
C ILE A 93 -9.23 -27.54 -15.05
N LEU A 94 -7.96 -27.39 -14.65
CA LEU A 94 -6.83 -27.23 -15.57
C LEU A 94 -6.60 -28.48 -16.43
N GLU A 95 -6.73 -29.68 -15.86
CA GLU A 95 -6.63 -30.96 -16.58
C GLU A 95 -7.67 -31.05 -17.70
N ARG A 96 -8.93 -30.70 -17.39
CA ARG A 96 -10.03 -30.66 -18.38
C ARG A 96 -9.83 -29.60 -19.46
N ASN A 97 -8.96 -28.61 -19.23
CA ASN A 97 -8.69 -27.50 -20.14
C ASN A 97 -7.32 -27.58 -20.83
N GLY A 98 -6.65 -28.75 -20.79
CA GLY A 98 -5.46 -29.00 -21.60
C GLY A 98 -4.15 -29.10 -20.82
N ALA A 99 -4.19 -29.21 -19.49
CA ALA A 99 -3.01 -29.47 -18.65
C ALA A 99 -3.04 -30.85 -17.97
N PRO A 100 -3.01 -31.97 -18.73
CA PRO A 100 -3.19 -33.31 -18.16
C PRO A 100 -2.08 -33.74 -17.19
N ASN A 101 -0.91 -33.09 -17.22
CA ASN A 101 0.23 -33.45 -16.37
C ASN A 101 0.41 -32.53 -15.17
N ILE A 102 -0.52 -31.59 -14.89
CA ILE A 102 -0.36 -30.60 -13.82
C ILE A 102 0.00 -31.25 -12.48
N ARG A 103 -0.61 -32.41 -12.16
CA ARG A 103 -0.34 -33.15 -10.92
C ARG A 103 1.06 -33.78 -10.90
N ASN A 104 1.51 -34.33 -12.02
CA ASN A 104 2.84 -34.91 -12.15
C ASN A 104 3.91 -33.83 -12.05
N TRP A 105 3.68 -32.69 -12.71
CA TRP A 105 4.55 -31.52 -12.63
C TRP A 105 4.59 -30.95 -11.22
N ALA A 106 3.43 -30.70 -10.60
CA ALA A 106 3.32 -30.20 -9.24
C ALA A 106 4.04 -31.10 -8.22
N CYS A 107 3.99 -32.43 -8.44
CA CYS A 107 4.56 -33.51 -7.63
C CYS A 107 4.01 -33.61 -6.20
N ASN A 108 3.83 -32.47 -5.50
CA ASN A 108 3.41 -32.38 -4.12
C ASN A 108 2.52 -31.16 -3.89
N VAL A 109 1.28 -31.40 -3.45
CA VAL A 109 0.31 -30.35 -3.11
C VAL A 109 0.82 -29.43 -1.99
N LYS A 110 1.65 -29.92 -1.07
CA LYS A 110 2.22 -29.09 0.00
C LYS A 110 3.06 -27.92 -0.53
N LEU A 111 3.76 -28.12 -1.65
CA LEU A 111 4.54 -27.06 -2.28
C LEU A 111 3.63 -25.92 -2.78
N PHE A 112 2.42 -26.24 -3.23
CA PHE A 112 1.39 -25.25 -3.53
C PHE A 112 0.84 -24.60 -2.26
N GLN A 113 0.65 -25.33 -1.16
CA GLN A 113 0.17 -24.74 0.10
C GLN A 113 1.16 -23.72 0.69
N ASP A 114 2.46 -23.90 0.44
CA ASP A 114 3.52 -22.99 0.89
C ASP A 114 3.53 -21.65 0.12
N VAL A 115 2.84 -21.57 -1.02
CA VAL A 115 2.88 -20.42 -1.94
C VAL A 115 1.50 -19.84 -2.22
N LEU A 116 0.52 -20.69 -2.50
CA LEU A 116 -0.84 -20.35 -2.83
C LEU A 116 -1.67 -20.25 -1.56
N SER A 117 -2.19 -19.06 -1.29
CA SER A 117 -3.14 -18.86 -0.21
C SER A 117 -4.56 -19.27 -0.61
N ASP A 118 -5.36 -19.68 0.39
CA ASP A 118 -6.72 -20.17 0.21
C ASP A 118 -7.64 -19.16 -0.47
N TYR A 119 -7.39 -17.89 -0.20
CA TYR A 119 -8.10 -16.80 -0.84
C TYR A 119 -7.76 -16.65 -2.31
N ILE A 120 -6.47 -16.69 -2.67
CA ILE A 120 -6.07 -16.61 -4.08
C ILE A 120 -6.57 -17.85 -4.82
N ALA A 121 -6.55 -19.01 -4.19
CA ALA A 121 -7.17 -20.22 -4.73
C ALA A 121 -8.67 -20.01 -4.98
N THR A 122 -9.39 -19.42 -4.00
CA THR A 122 -10.80 -19.08 -4.14
C THR A 122 -11.06 -18.08 -5.27
N LEU A 123 -10.22 -17.05 -5.41
CA LEU A 123 -10.32 -16.09 -6.51
C LEU A 123 -10.08 -16.75 -7.88
N ILE A 124 -9.09 -17.64 -7.98
CA ILE A 124 -8.83 -18.42 -9.19
C ILE A 124 -10.05 -19.28 -9.54
N LEU A 125 -10.64 -19.98 -8.57
CA LEU A 125 -11.84 -20.79 -8.78
C LEU A 125 -13.04 -19.95 -9.22
N GLN A 126 -13.32 -18.82 -8.54
CA GLN A 126 -14.38 -17.88 -8.94
C GLN A 126 -14.15 -17.32 -10.35
N LYS A 127 -12.89 -17.11 -10.74
CA LYS A 127 -12.55 -16.66 -12.08
C LYS A 127 -12.76 -17.75 -13.13
N PHE A 128 -12.46 -19.01 -12.82
CA PHE A 128 -12.81 -20.13 -13.70
C PHE A 128 -14.32 -20.26 -13.92
N GLU A 129 -15.14 -19.97 -12.90
CA GLU A 129 -16.59 -19.99 -13.03
C GLU A 129 -17.14 -18.81 -13.86
N SER A 130 -16.59 -17.61 -13.63
CA SER A 130 -17.10 -16.38 -14.23
C SER A 130 -16.55 -16.08 -15.63
N ASP A 131 -15.35 -16.56 -15.95
CA ASP A 131 -14.68 -16.37 -17.25
C ASP A 131 -14.28 -17.70 -17.89
N LYS A 132 -15.05 -18.12 -18.89
CA LYS A 132 -14.82 -19.38 -19.61
C LYS A 132 -13.49 -19.44 -20.36
N GLN A 133 -12.86 -18.30 -20.67
CA GLN A 133 -11.55 -18.28 -21.33
C GLN A 133 -10.41 -18.33 -20.34
N PHE A 134 -10.64 -17.97 -19.07
CA PHE A 134 -9.58 -17.88 -18.07
C PHE A 134 -8.86 -19.22 -17.87
N ALA A 135 -9.57 -20.35 -17.82
CA ALA A 135 -8.94 -21.67 -17.70
C ALA A 135 -7.96 -21.96 -18.84
N LYS A 136 -8.33 -21.61 -20.07
CA LYS A 136 -7.48 -21.77 -21.24
C LYS A 136 -6.27 -20.83 -21.19
N ILE A 137 -6.48 -19.57 -20.79
CA ILE A 137 -5.39 -18.60 -20.62
C ILE A 137 -4.40 -19.08 -19.54
N PHE A 138 -4.92 -19.61 -18.44
CA PHE A 138 -4.11 -20.15 -17.36
C PHE A 138 -3.20 -21.27 -17.87
N VAL A 139 -3.77 -22.22 -18.63
CA VAL A 139 -3.01 -23.33 -19.23
C VAL A 139 -2.00 -22.85 -20.27
N ASP A 140 -2.40 -21.93 -21.16
CA ASP A 140 -1.59 -21.53 -22.30
C ASP A 140 -0.47 -20.53 -21.93
N TYR A 141 -0.70 -19.66 -20.95
CA TYR A 141 0.21 -18.55 -20.63
C TYR A 141 0.85 -18.62 -19.24
N PHE A 142 0.21 -19.26 -18.27
CA PHE A 142 0.74 -19.29 -16.89
C PHE A 142 1.53 -20.56 -16.63
N LEU A 143 1.00 -21.71 -17.03
CA LEU A 143 1.65 -23.00 -16.84
C LEU A 143 2.83 -23.23 -17.80
N PRO A 144 3.86 -23.98 -17.38
CA PRO A 144 4.92 -24.45 -18.26
C PRO A 144 4.40 -25.47 -19.29
N CYS A 145 5.17 -25.67 -20.37
CA CYS A 145 4.86 -26.64 -21.42
C CYS A 145 4.69 -28.07 -20.89
N ASP A 146 5.49 -28.44 -19.90
CA ASP A 146 5.49 -29.77 -19.26
C ASP A 146 4.11 -30.18 -18.72
N CYS A 147 3.27 -29.20 -18.34
CA CYS A 147 1.90 -29.43 -17.91
C CYS A 147 0.95 -29.83 -19.04
N ARG A 148 1.26 -29.42 -20.29
CA ARG A 148 0.40 -29.55 -21.49
C ARG A 148 0.75 -30.74 -22.37
N ASP A 149 2.03 -31.09 -22.44
CA ASP A 149 2.52 -32.07 -23.39
C ASP A 149 1.97 -33.47 -23.06
N LYS A 150 1.32 -34.12 -24.02
CA LYS A 150 0.96 -35.53 -23.84
C LYS A 150 2.28 -36.32 -23.84
N ILE A 151 2.59 -36.99 -22.74
CA ILE A 151 3.68 -37.97 -22.70
C ILE A 151 3.44 -38.91 -23.89
N SER A 152 4.27 -38.80 -24.92
CA SER A 152 4.18 -39.65 -26.09
C SER A 152 4.67 -41.02 -25.66
N THR A 153 3.74 -41.92 -25.33
CA THR A 153 4.02 -43.34 -25.28
C THR A 153 4.12 -43.84 -26.73
N ALA A 154 5.21 -43.51 -27.41
CA ALA A 154 5.61 -44.24 -28.60
C ALA A 154 6.19 -45.59 -28.15
N PRO A 155 5.82 -46.72 -28.76
CA PRO A 155 6.47 -47.99 -28.49
C PRO A 155 7.90 -47.96 -29.05
N ASP A 156 8.85 -48.26 -28.16
CA ASP A 156 10.22 -48.73 -28.38
C ASP A 156 10.78 -48.59 -29.81
N ASP A 157 11.75 -47.69 -29.97
CA ASP A 157 12.96 -48.02 -30.73
C ASP A 157 14.16 -47.25 -30.17
N GLY A 158 15.06 -48.02 -29.54
CA GLY A 158 16.39 -47.68 -29.04
C GLY A 158 16.90 -46.25 -29.22
N GLY A 159 16.60 -45.38 -28.26
CA GLY A 159 17.22 -44.06 -28.14
C GLY A 159 17.02 -43.51 -26.74
N VAL A 160 18.09 -43.41 -25.96
CA VAL A 160 18.09 -42.78 -24.64
C VAL A 160 17.80 -41.29 -24.80
N LEU A 161 16.54 -40.89 -24.68
CA LEU A 161 16.13 -39.55 -24.31
C LEU A 161 15.07 -39.69 -23.22
N SER A 162 15.56 -39.82 -22.00
CA SER A 162 14.77 -39.55 -20.81
C SER A 162 14.41 -38.06 -20.82
N ASP A 163 13.30 -37.70 -21.44
CA ASP A 163 12.65 -36.41 -21.18
C ASP A 163 12.08 -36.48 -19.76
N LEU A 164 12.98 -36.28 -18.79
CA LEU A 164 12.67 -36.11 -17.39
C LEU A 164 11.89 -34.81 -17.26
N SER A 165 10.56 -34.92 -17.32
CA SER A 165 9.65 -33.81 -17.01
C SER A 165 10.03 -33.25 -15.64
N ARG A 166 10.46 -31.98 -15.61
CA ARG A 166 11.01 -31.36 -14.40
C ARG A 166 9.87 -31.11 -13.43
N SER A 167 9.97 -31.61 -12.19
CA SER A 167 9.01 -31.26 -11.15
C SER A 167 9.06 -29.77 -10.79
N ALA A 168 7.93 -29.23 -10.35
CA ALA A 168 7.78 -27.85 -9.94
C ALA A 168 8.75 -27.50 -8.81
N THR A 169 9.41 -26.34 -8.94
CA THR A 169 10.10 -25.66 -7.83
C THR A 169 9.15 -24.68 -7.16
N LYS A 170 9.54 -24.17 -5.99
CA LYS A 170 8.74 -23.17 -5.27
C LYS A 170 8.62 -21.89 -6.11
N GLU A 171 9.73 -21.49 -6.74
CA GLU A 171 9.84 -20.32 -7.60
C GLU A 171 8.92 -20.42 -8.83
N ASP A 172 8.77 -21.62 -9.42
CA ASP A 172 7.84 -21.83 -10.53
C ASP A 172 6.39 -21.58 -10.12
N ILE A 173 6.00 -22.04 -8.92
CA ILE A 173 4.65 -21.85 -8.38
C ILE A 173 4.44 -20.39 -8.01
N GLU A 174 5.42 -19.73 -7.41
CA GLU A 174 5.37 -18.29 -7.08
C GLU A 174 5.11 -17.47 -8.34
N GLU A 175 5.77 -17.79 -9.45
CA GLU A 175 5.56 -17.13 -10.73
C GLU A 175 4.15 -17.38 -11.31
N ILE A 176 3.62 -18.60 -11.24
CA ILE A 176 2.24 -18.91 -11.66
C ILE A 176 1.23 -18.12 -10.82
N VAL A 177 1.39 -18.14 -9.49
CA VAL A 177 0.51 -17.43 -8.56
C VAL A 177 0.57 -15.93 -8.82
N ARG A 178 1.77 -15.37 -9.08
CA ARG A 178 1.95 -13.97 -9.45
C ARG A 178 1.23 -13.62 -10.75
N LYS A 179 1.41 -14.41 -11.82
CA LYS A 179 0.70 -14.20 -13.10
C LYS A 179 -0.82 -14.27 -12.93
N ALA A 180 -1.31 -15.27 -12.20
CA ALA A 180 -2.74 -15.44 -11.93
C ALA A 180 -3.30 -14.27 -11.13
N LYS A 181 -2.60 -13.82 -10.08
CA LYS A 181 -2.94 -12.61 -9.31
C LYS A 181 -3.03 -11.40 -10.22
N CYS A 182 -1.99 -11.11 -11.01
CA CYS A 182 -1.99 -9.97 -11.92
C CYS A 182 -3.17 -10.03 -12.90
N TYR A 183 -3.50 -11.20 -13.45
CA TYR A 183 -4.61 -11.34 -14.38
C TYR A 183 -5.98 -11.17 -13.72
N ILE A 184 -6.21 -11.80 -12.56
CA ILE A 184 -7.48 -11.69 -11.84
C ILE A 184 -7.71 -10.26 -11.37
N LEU A 185 -6.67 -9.60 -10.86
CA LEU A 185 -6.75 -8.25 -10.31
C LEU A 185 -6.86 -7.16 -11.38
N GLN A 186 -6.61 -7.48 -12.66
CA GLN A 186 -7.01 -6.61 -13.78
C GLN A 186 -8.54 -6.52 -13.91
N ASP A 187 -9.30 -7.52 -13.43
CA ASP A 187 -10.75 -7.41 -13.32
C ASP A 187 -11.14 -6.61 -12.08
N LYS A 188 -11.49 -5.35 -12.35
CA LYS A 188 -11.82 -4.32 -11.37
C LYS A 188 -12.94 -4.72 -10.38
N LYS A 189 -13.78 -5.71 -10.70
CA LYS A 189 -14.80 -6.21 -9.76
C LYS A 189 -14.20 -7.01 -8.60
N ASP A 190 -13.23 -7.87 -8.87
CA ASP A 190 -12.64 -8.73 -7.83
C ASP A 190 -11.67 -7.95 -6.94
N ALA A 191 -10.96 -6.97 -7.53
CA ALA A 191 -10.16 -5.99 -6.80
C ALA A 191 -10.95 -5.24 -5.72
N SER A 192 -12.21 -4.89 -6.00
CA SER A 192 -13.07 -4.15 -5.07
C SER A 192 -13.42 -4.90 -3.78
N ARG A 193 -13.30 -6.23 -3.77
CA ARG A 193 -13.57 -7.08 -2.58
C ARG A 193 -12.41 -7.06 -1.59
N ILE A 194 -11.22 -6.74 -2.07
CA ILE A 194 -10.00 -6.70 -1.26
C ILE A 194 -9.83 -5.34 -0.60
N LEU A 195 -9.95 -4.27 -1.39
CA LEU A 195 -9.83 -2.90 -0.90
C LEU A 195 -11.00 -2.56 0.02
N LYS A 196 -10.68 -2.32 1.29
CA LYS A 196 -11.66 -1.95 2.31
C LYS A 196 -12.03 -0.48 2.21
N ASP A 197 -13.32 -0.20 2.39
CA ASP A 197 -13.79 1.18 2.44
C ASP A 197 -13.35 1.85 3.74
N VAL A 198 -12.97 3.12 3.64
CA VAL A 198 -12.78 3.97 4.81
C VAL A 198 -14.14 4.23 5.47
N GLY A 199 -14.29 3.79 6.72
CA GLY A 199 -15.52 3.85 7.50
C GLY A 199 -15.26 3.89 9.01
N THR A 200 -16.30 3.72 9.83
CA THR A 200 -16.15 3.75 11.30
C THR A 200 -15.16 2.72 11.84
N ASN A 201 -15.05 1.58 11.16
CA ASN A 201 -14.20 0.47 11.56
C ASN A 201 -12.74 0.66 11.12
N SER A 202 -12.41 1.82 10.51
CA SER A 202 -11.06 2.17 10.06
C SER A 202 -10.15 2.70 11.17
N ILE A 203 -10.68 2.87 12.39
CA ILE A 203 -9.91 3.35 13.55
C ILE A 203 -9.45 2.13 14.36
N PHE A 204 -8.15 1.87 14.32
CA PHE A 204 -7.51 0.74 14.98
C PHE A 204 -6.83 1.19 16.28
N SER A 205 -6.62 0.27 17.22
CA SER A 205 -5.61 0.52 18.25
C SER A 205 -4.22 0.55 17.61
N VAL A 206 -3.30 1.36 18.16
CA VAL A 206 -1.92 1.39 17.67
C VAL A 206 -1.28 0.01 17.75
N GLN A 207 -1.62 -0.81 18.75
CA GLN A 207 -1.13 -2.19 18.89
C GLN A 207 -1.65 -3.12 17.79
N ASP A 208 -2.94 -3.06 17.46
CA ASP A 208 -3.51 -3.89 16.38
C ASP A 208 -2.92 -3.48 15.03
N ALA A 209 -2.85 -2.18 14.76
CA ALA A 209 -2.28 -1.67 13.52
C ALA A 209 -0.79 -2.03 13.40
N SER A 210 -0.04 -1.94 14.49
CA SER A 210 1.34 -2.41 14.62
C SER A 210 1.48 -3.89 14.25
N LEU A 211 0.64 -4.76 14.83
CA LEU A 211 0.65 -6.19 14.55
C LEU A 211 0.35 -6.49 13.09
N ILE A 212 -0.55 -5.74 12.45
CA ILE A 212 -0.87 -5.89 11.02
C ILE A 212 0.31 -5.45 10.14
N ILE A 213 0.94 -4.30 10.43
CA ILE A 213 2.06 -3.80 9.62
C ILE A 213 3.29 -4.69 9.79
N ARG A 214 3.68 -4.99 11.03
CA ARG A 214 4.88 -5.78 11.32
C ARG A 214 4.69 -7.29 11.18
N GLY A 215 3.46 -7.78 11.25
CA GLY A 215 3.15 -9.21 11.37
C GLY A 215 3.35 -9.75 12.78
N CYS A 216 3.35 -11.07 12.94
CA CYS A 216 3.63 -11.75 14.20
C CYS A 216 5.12 -11.65 14.56
N VAL A 217 5.53 -10.55 15.19
CA VAL A 217 6.93 -10.35 15.62
C VAL A 217 7.05 -10.62 17.13
N ASP A 218 7.95 -11.54 17.49
CA ASP A 218 8.47 -11.66 18.85
C ASP A 218 8.94 -10.29 19.33
N LYS A 219 8.49 -9.85 20.52
CA LYS A 219 8.78 -8.55 21.16
C LYS A 219 10.28 -8.24 21.39
N LYS A 220 11.22 -8.95 20.76
CA LYS A 220 12.67 -8.80 20.89
C LYS A 220 13.40 -8.42 19.59
N LYS A 221 12.75 -8.38 18.43
CA LYS A 221 13.32 -7.84 17.17
C LYS A 221 12.65 -6.52 16.81
N LEU A 222 13.00 -5.45 17.52
CA LEU A 222 12.06 -4.35 17.78
C LEU A 222 12.57 -2.95 17.41
N ASN A 223 13.25 -2.78 16.29
CA ASN A 223 13.62 -1.43 15.87
C ASN A 223 13.07 -1.03 14.49
N GLU A 224 12.99 -1.94 13.51
CA GLU A 224 12.58 -1.57 12.14
C GLU A 224 11.80 -2.68 11.42
N LEU A 225 10.93 -2.26 10.49
CA LEU A 225 10.20 -3.14 9.58
C LEU A 225 11.18 -3.83 8.61
N SER A 226 11.22 -5.16 8.63
CA SER A 226 12.16 -5.93 7.79
C SER A 226 11.92 -5.74 6.29
N GLU A 227 12.98 -5.82 5.47
CA GLU A 227 12.86 -5.74 4.00
C GLU A 227 11.92 -6.79 3.42
N GLN A 228 11.98 -8.02 3.93
CA GLN A 228 11.08 -9.10 3.49
C GLN A 228 9.62 -8.71 3.74
N ARG A 229 9.31 -8.20 4.93
CA ARG A 229 7.94 -7.78 5.26
C ARG A 229 7.48 -6.61 4.38
N LYS A 230 8.36 -5.66 4.08
CA LYS A 230 8.04 -4.54 3.17
C LYS A 230 7.71 -5.03 1.77
N GLN A 231 8.47 -6.00 1.26
CA GLN A 231 8.18 -6.61 -0.04
C GLN A 231 6.82 -7.33 -0.01
N GLU A 232 6.54 -8.13 1.03
CA GLU A 232 5.24 -8.81 1.18
C GLU A 232 4.05 -7.83 1.20
N LEU A 233 4.18 -6.72 1.96
CA LEU A 233 3.16 -5.68 2.01
C LEU A 233 2.99 -4.99 0.65
N LEU A 234 4.09 -4.73 -0.06
CA LEU A 234 4.06 -4.15 -1.39
C LEU A 234 3.37 -5.09 -2.39
N ASP A 235 3.75 -6.37 -2.43
CA ASP A 235 3.18 -7.36 -3.35
C ASP A 235 1.64 -7.48 -3.21
N ASN A 236 1.13 -7.21 -2.00
CA ASN A 236 -0.30 -7.20 -1.74
C ASN A 236 -0.99 -5.96 -2.30
N VAL A 237 -0.38 -4.77 -2.21
CA VAL A 237 -1.04 -3.51 -2.62
C VAL A 237 -0.69 -3.05 -4.03
N GLU A 238 0.47 -3.45 -4.57
CA GLU A 238 1.00 -3.01 -5.86
C GLU A 238 0.01 -3.16 -7.02
N PRO A 239 -0.77 -4.25 -7.14
CA PRO A 239 -1.74 -4.40 -8.23
C PRO A 239 -2.86 -3.37 -8.22
N PHE A 240 -3.05 -2.65 -7.11
CA PHE A 240 -4.17 -1.75 -6.89
C PHE A 240 -3.80 -0.28 -6.86
N ILE A 241 -2.52 0.07 -6.78
CA ILE A 241 -2.10 1.47 -6.66
C ILE A 241 -1.90 2.10 -8.04
N TYR A 242 -1.50 3.37 -8.08
CA TYR A 242 -1.23 4.13 -9.30
C TYR A 242 -2.43 4.57 -10.14
N GLY A 243 -3.61 4.69 -9.52
CA GLY A 243 -4.79 5.32 -10.12
C GLY A 243 -4.78 6.84 -10.11
N GLU A 244 -5.98 7.44 -10.14
CA GLU A 244 -6.20 8.90 -10.03
C GLU A 244 -5.85 9.43 -8.62
N THR A 245 -5.85 10.75 -8.39
CA THR A 245 -5.51 11.35 -7.08
C THR A 245 -6.69 12.10 -6.43
N PRO A 246 -7.70 11.38 -5.88
CA PRO A 246 -8.88 12.00 -5.27
C PRO A 246 -8.58 12.50 -3.84
N LEU A 247 -7.68 13.48 -3.73
CA LEU A 247 -7.16 13.98 -2.47
C LEU A 247 -8.24 14.73 -1.66
N CYS A 248 -9.14 15.49 -2.31
CA CYS A 248 -10.20 16.20 -1.59
C CYS A 248 -11.20 15.23 -0.93
N GLY A 249 -11.67 14.22 -1.66
CA GLY A 249 -12.57 13.19 -1.15
C GLY A 249 -11.92 12.40 -0.01
N SER A 250 -10.61 12.17 -0.09
CA SER A 250 -9.84 11.51 0.98
C SER A 250 -9.80 12.34 2.26
N LEU A 251 -9.58 13.65 2.14
CA LEU A 251 -9.67 14.59 3.25
C LEU A 251 -11.09 14.64 3.84
N GLU A 252 -12.14 14.60 3.02
CA GLU A 252 -13.53 14.52 3.50
C GLU A 252 -13.81 13.23 4.29
N LYS A 253 -13.22 12.10 3.90
CA LYS A 253 -13.32 10.86 4.68
C LYS A 253 -12.57 10.98 6.02
N ALA A 254 -11.38 11.57 6.02
CA ALA A 254 -10.62 11.81 7.25
C ALA A 254 -11.39 12.72 8.23
N ILE A 255 -12.01 13.81 7.75
CA ILE A 255 -12.86 14.69 8.55
C ILE A 255 -13.95 13.90 9.27
N LYS A 256 -14.67 13.03 8.54
CA LYS A 256 -15.74 12.20 9.14
C LYS A 256 -15.23 11.26 10.23
N LEU A 257 -13.99 10.79 10.15
CA LEU A 257 -13.38 9.97 11.21
C LEU A 257 -13.02 10.81 12.43
N PHE A 258 -12.45 12.01 12.25
CA PHE A 258 -12.10 12.89 13.35
C PHE A 258 -13.31 13.52 14.06
N GLU A 259 -14.37 13.86 13.33
CA GLU A 259 -15.58 14.49 13.89
C GLU A 259 -16.38 13.54 14.82
N ARG A 260 -16.26 12.24 14.61
CA ARG A 260 -17.00 11.21 15.38
C ARG A 260 -16.43 10.95 16.76
N ASP A 261 -15.24 11.45 17.01
CA ASP A 261 -14.42 11.00 18.08
C ASP A 261 -14.10 12.14 19.08
N THR A 262 -13.81 11.76 20.34
CA THR A 262 -13.61 12.67 21.48
C THR A 262 -12.15 12.75 21.97
N PHE A 263 -11.18 12.21 21.22
CA PHE A 263 -9.76 12.28 21.54
C PHE A 263 -9.29 13.74 21.67
N GLU A 264 -8.52 14.00 22.72
CA GLU A 264 -7.99 15.34 23.01
C GLU A 264 -6.93 15.77 21.99
N ASN A 265 -6.08 14.83 21.57
CA ASN A 265 -4.97 15.08 20.66
C ASN A 265 -5.26 14.42 19.31
N LYS A 266 -5.48 15.21 18.27
CA LYS A 266 -5.77 14.73 16.92
C LYS A 266 -4.73 15.26 15.94
N LEU A 267 -4.12 14.35 15.18
CA LEU A 267 -3.09 14.67 14.20
C LEU A 267 -3.47 14.04 12.85
N LEU A 268 -3.38 14.79 11.76
CA LEU A 268 -3.46 14.27 10.41
C LEU A 268 -2.12 14.47 9.72
N PHE A 269 -1.47 13.38 9.35
CA PHE A 269 -0.26 13.37 8.52
C PHE A 269 -0.65 13.11 7.06
N VAL A 270 -0.26 14.01 6.15
CA VAL A 270 -0.58 13.94 4.72
C VAL A 270 0.71 13.79 3.93
N LEU A 271 0.90 12.67 3.24
CA LEU A 271 2.03 12.43 2.34
C LEU A 271 1.52 12.40 0.90
N SER A 272 1.87 13.39 0.07
CA SER A 272 1.35 13.48 -1.29
C SER A 272 2.24 14.27 -2.24
N GLY A 273 2.13 13.96 -3.54
CA GLY A 273 2.66 14.78 -4.63
C GLY A 273 1.80 16.01 -4.92
N GLY A 274 0.67 16.19 -4.22
CA GLY A 274 -0.19 17.38 -4.28
C GLY A 274 -0.99 17.57 -5.58
N ASP A 275 -0.90 16.63 -6.53
CA ASP A 275 -1.76 16.60 -7.71
C ASP A 275 -3.20 16.24 -7.30
N LEU A 276 -4.20 16.91 -7.87
CA LEU A 276 -5.61 16.69 -7.56
C LEU A 276 -6.38 16.30 -8.81
N THR A 277 -7.21 15.26 -8.70
CA THR A 277 -8.12 14.84 -9.78
C THR A 277 -9.59 15.12 -9.45
N ASP A 278 -9.90 15.41 -8.19
CA ASP A 278 -11.25 15.68 -7.66
C ASP A 278 -11.41 17.09 -7.07
N GLY A 279 -10.55 18.01 -7.51
CA GLY A 279 -10.53 19.39 -7.06
C GLY A 279 -9.59 20.25 -7.87
N SER A 280 -9.50 21.51 -7.50
CA SER A 280 -8.56 22.45 -8.11
C SER A 280 -7.84 23.22 -7.02
N ILE A 281 -6.55 23.42 -7.23
CA ILE A 281 -5.68 24.21 -6.35
C ILE A 281 -6.09 25.69 -6.38
N LYS A 282 -6.79 26.11 -7.45
CA LYS A 282 -7.38 27.44 -7.56
C LYS A 282 -8.66 27.58 -6.73
N ASP A 283 -9.24 26.47 -6.25
CA ASP A 283 -10.41 26.47 -5.40
C ASP A 283 -10.02 26.68 -3.92
N ILE A 284 -9.51 27.89 -3.65
CA ILE A 284 -9.09 28.31 -2.32
C ILE A 284 -10.26 28.19 -1.32
N ALA A 285 -11.50 28.39 -1.77
CA ALA A 285 -12.69 28.24 -0.94
C ALA A 285 -12.85 26.80 -0.42
N LYS A 286 -12.68 25.80 -1.28
CA LYS A 286 -12.72 24.38 -0.87
C LYS A 286 -11.58 24.02 0.09
N ILE A 287 -10.36 24.50 -0.17
CA ILE A 287 -9.21 24.28 0.72
C ILE A 287 -9.47 24.88 2.10
N ASN A 288 -9.95 26.13 2.14
CA ASN A 288 -10.29 26.82 3.38
C ASN A 288 -11.43 26.10 4.12
N GLN A 289 -12.42 25.58 3.40
CA GLN A 289 -13.50 24.80 3.99
C GLN A 289 -13.00 23.51 4.65
N ILE A 290 -12.17 22.74 3.95
CA ILE A 290 -11.55 21.51 4.48
C ILE A 290 -10.70 21.82 5.71
N THR A 291 -9.82 22.82 5.60
CA THR A 291 -8.92 23.24 6.68
C THR A 291 -9.71 23.72 7.90
N SER A 292 -10.78 24.49 7.69
CA SER A 292 -11.66 24.95 8.77
C SER A 292 -12.35 23.79 9.47
N LYS A 293 -12.86 22.80 8.74
CA LYS A 293 -13.50 21.62 9.33
C LYS A 293 -12.52 20.81 10.19
N LEU A 294 -11.33 20.53 9.69
CA LEU A 294 -10.29 19.83 10.44
C LEU A 294 -9.85 20.62 11.68
N THR A 295 -9.67 21.94 11.53
CA THR A 295 -9.29 22.83 12.64
C THR A 295 -10.39 22.88 13.72
N ASN A 296 -11.65 23.00 13.32
CA ASN A 296 -12.80 22.99 14.23
C ASN A 296 -12.97 21.64 14.94
N ALA A 297 -12.55 20.54 14.30
CA ALA A 297 -12.49 19.22 14.91
C ALA A 297 -11.27 19.02 15.84
N GLY A 298 -10.43 20.05 16.03
CA GLY A 298 -9.24 20.03 16.88
C GLY A 298 -8.03 19.34 16.26
N VAL A 299 -8.02 19.12 14.94
CA VAL A 299 -6.96 18.37 14.24
C VAL A 299 -5.79 19.28 13.89
N LYS A 300 -4.57 18.85 14.24
CA LYS A 300 -3.32 19.41 13.70
C LYS A 300 -2.96 18.69 12.41
N ILE A 301 -2.66 19.44 11.37
CA ILE A 301 -2.37 18.90 10.03
C ILE A 301 -0.89 19.12 9.73
N VAL A 302 -0.18 18.01 9.50
CA VAL A 302 1.20 18.00 9.00
C VAL A 302 1.15 17.55 7.55
N SER A 303 1.64 18.36 6.62
CA SER A 303 1.69 17.98 5.20
C SER A 303 3.12 17.85 4.71
N CYS A 304 3.37 16.77 3.98
CA CYS A 304 4.63 16.40 3.40
C CYS A 304 4.47 16.31 1.88
N PHE A 305 5.01 17.31 1.17
CA PHE A 305 5.02 17.35 -0.28
C PHE A 305 6.20 16.56 -0.82
N ILE A 306 5.91 15.63 -1.74
CA ILE A 306 6.96 14.90 -2.43
C ILE A 306 7.26 15.53 -3.79
N THR A 307 8.43 16.15 -3.87
CA THR A 307 8.91 16.85 -5.05
C THR A 307 9.85 15.98 -5.88
N ARG A 308 9.89 16.26 -7.19
CA ARG A 308 10.92 15.76 -8.12
C ARG A 308 12.25 16.48 -7.98
N SER A 309 12.26 17.63 -7.30
CA SER A 309 13.46 18.43 -7.12
C SER A 309 14.50 17.66 -6.30
N THR A 310 15.73 17.63 -6.78
CA THR A 310 16.88 17.18 -6.00
C THR A 310 17.44 18.28 -5.11
N ASP A 311 17.10 19.54 -5.40
CA ASP A 311 17.40 20.71 -4.57
C ASP A 311 16.33 20.86 -3.50
N ILE A 312 16.41 20.00 -2.47
CA ILE A 312 15.58 20.08 -1.28
C ILE A 312 16.43 20.36 -0.05
N HIS A 313 15.81 21.04 0.91
CA HIS A 313 16.37 21.23 2.24
C HIS A 313 15.59 20.33 3.20
N PRO A 314 16.01 19.06 3.39
CA PRO A 314 15.32 18.16 4.31
C PRO A 314 15.31 18.78 5.73
N LYS A 315 14.30 18.41 6.52
CA LYS A 315 14.04 18.97 7.86
C LYS A 315 13.80 20.48 7.90
N ARG A 316 13.23 21.08 6.86
CA ARG A 316 12.84 22.49 6.89
C ARG A 316 11.33 22.65 7.04
N LEU A 317 10.92 23.50 7.97
CA LEU A 317 9.57 24.04 8.04
C LEU A 317 9.55 25.46 7.47
N TYR A 318 8.53 25.74 6.67
CA TYR A 318 8.38 26.99 5.94
C TYR A 318 7.35 27.89 6.62
N ASP A 319 7.65 29.18 6.73
CA ASP A 319 6.73 30.21 7.23
C ASP A 319 5.94 30.90 6.10
N THR A 320 6.48 30.88 4.89
CA THR A 320 5.97 31.62 3.75
C THR A 320 5.91 30.72 2.52
N MET A 321 4.83 30.84 1.76
CA MET A 321 4.67 30.15 0.50
C MET A 321 5.55 30.79 -0.59
N SER A 322 6.36 29.99 -1.28
CA SER A 322 7.10 30.50 -2.45
C SER A 322 6.19 30.60 -3.68
N PRO A 323 6.25 31.71 -4.45
CA PRO A 323 5.57 31.84 -5.73
C PRO A 323 6.01 30.79 -6.77
N ASP A 324 7.25 30.30 -6.68
CA ASP A 324 7.83 29.36 -7.63
C ASP A 324 7.45 27.90 -7.36
N TRP A 325 6.80 27.63 -6.23
CA TRP A 325 6.37 26.27 -5.89
C TRP A 325 5.34 25.74 -6.88
N GLU A 326 5.47 24.44 -7.15
CA GLU A 326 4.47 23.69 -7.90
C GLU A 326 3.10 23.80 -7.24
N PRO A 327 2.01 23.73 -8.02
CA PRO A 327 0.66 23.85 -7.47
C PRO A 327 0.44 22.88 -6.28
N GLY A 328 0.90 21.64 -6.35
CA GLY A 328 0.70 20.65 -5.30
C GLY A 328 1.36 21.04 -3.96
N ALA A 329 2.56 21.60 -4.00
CA ALA A 329 3.24 22.14 -2.83
C ALA A 329 2.44 23.30 -2.20
N LYS A 330 1.92 24.20 -3.03
CA LYS A 330 1.07 25.32 -2.56
C LYS A 330 -0.20 24.83 -1.89
N PHE A 331 -0.85 23.81 -2.46
CA PHE A 331 -2.03 23.18 -1.87
C PHE A 331 -1.72 22.61 -0.48
N LEU A 332 -0.68 21.79 -0.36
CA LEU A 332 -0.32 21.15 0.92
C LEU A 332 0.19 22.16 1.95
N PHE A 333 0.86 23.24 1.53
CA PHE A 333 1.23 24.35 2.41
C PHE A 333 -0.01 25.04 3.00
N LEU A 334 -1.00 25.35 2.16
CA LEU A 334 -2.26 25.98 2.60
C LEU A 334 -3.08 25.08 3.52
N LEU A 335 -3.06 23.76 3.27
CA LEU A 335 -3.73 22.75 4.10
C LEU A 335 -3.09 22.60 5.49
N SER A 336 -1.79 22.86 5.62
CA SER A 336 -1.03 22.60 6.84
C SER A 336 -1.40 23.55 7.98
N SER A 337 -1.38 23.02 9.21
CA SER A 337 -1.61 23.82 10.41
C SER A 337 -0.45 24.77 10.69
N GLU A 338 -0.78 25.90 11.29
CA GLU A 338 0.19 26.88 11.79
C GLU A 338 0.57 26.57 13.24
N VAL A 339 1.85 26.76 13.54
CA VAL A 339 2.41 26.69 14.88
C VAL A 339 3.17 27.98 15.16
N ARG A 340 2.89 28.56 16.32
CA ARG A 340 3.61 29.75 16.77
C ARG A 340 5.02 29.36 17.17
N THR A 341 6.00 30.12 16.69
CA THR A 341 7.43 29.91 17.01
C THR A 341 7.74 30.13 18.49
N GLN A 342 6.82 30.76 19.23
CA GLN A 342 6.88 30.98 20.68
C GLN A 342 6.51 29.74 21.49
N ASP A 343 6.00 28.66 20.88
CA ASP A 343 5.90 27.37 21.53
C ASP A 343 7.31 26.81 21.75
N LEU A 344 7.89 27.18 22.90
CA LEU A 344 9.27 26.90 23.26
C LEU A 344 9.57 25.39 23.29
N VAL A 345 8.57 24.56 23.62
CA VAL A 345 8.75 23.11 23.75
C VAL A 345 8.83 22.48 22.36
N ALA A 346 7.85 22.75 21.50
CA ALA A 346 7.85 22.23 20.13
C ALA A 346 9.09 22.70 19.35
N ARG A 347 9.42 23.99 19.46
CA ARG A 347 10.60 24.58 18.82
C ARG A 347 11.91 23.95 19.30
N ALA A 348 12.09 23.78 20.61
CA ALA A 348 13.31 23.18 21.16
C ALA A 348 13.49 21.72 20.71
N ILE A 349 12.39 20.94 20.66
CA ILE A 349 12.41 19.56 20.19
C ILE A 349 12.83 19.49 18.71
N LEU A 350 12.20 20.31 17.86
CA LEU A 350 12.50 20.35 16.42
C LEU A 350 13.94 20.77 16.15
N LEU A 351 14.42 21.85 16.79
CA LEU A 351 15.80 22.30 16.65
C LEU A 351 16.81 21.24 17.14
N LYS A 352 16.53 20.57 18.26
CA LYS A 352 17.37 19.48 18.78
C LYS A 352 17.42 18.28 17.81
N ARG A 353 16.35 18.04 17.06
CA ARG A 353 16.29 17.02 16.00
C ARG A 353 16.89 17.49 14.66
N GLY A 354 17.48 18.69 14.62
CA GLY A 354 18.17 19.24 13.46
C GLY A 354 17.24 19.90 12.43
N TRP A 355 16.02 20.27 12.82
CA TRP A 355 15.11 20.98 11.93
C TRP A 355 15.49 22.45 11.77
N ALA A 356 15.50 22.93 10.53
CA ALA A 356 15.48 24.34 10.20
C ALA A 356 14.04 24.85 10.26
N ILE A 357 13.80 25.92 11.00
CA ILE A 357 12.47 26.52 11.14
C ILE A 357 12.57 27.95 10.65
N ASP A 358 11.83 28.28 9.60
CA ASP A 358 11.69 29.66 9.16
C ASP A 358 10.83 30.41 10.19
N ILE A 359 11.31 31.57 10.66
CA ILE A 359 10.70 32.31 11.78
C ILE A 359 10.43 33.79 11.45
N ALA A 360 10.52 34.20 10.19
CA ALA A 360 10.40 35.60 9.80
C ALA A 360 9.02 36.18 10.20
N ASN A 361 7.98 35.35 10.19
CA ASN A 361 6.60 35.77 10.52
C ASN A 361 6.16 35.41 11.95
N ASN A 362 7.06 34.97 12.84
CA ASN A 362 6.74 34.42 14.17
C ASN A 362 5.81 33.17 14.17
N GLU A 363 5.42 32.68 13.01
CA GLU A 363 4.58 31.50 12.80
C GLU A 363 5.21 30.66 11.68
N THR A 364 5.11 29.34 11.81
CA THR A 364 5.58 28.39 10.78
C THR A 364 4.45 27.42 10.46
N LYS A 365 4.37 26.97 9.21
CA LYS A 365 3.49 25.87 8.82
C LYS A 365 4.13 24.53 9.18
N LEU A 366 3.31 23.56 9.58
CA LEU A 366 3.68 22.14 9.64
C LEU A 366 3.73 21.54 8.23
N PHE A 367 4.50 22.17 7.36
CA PHE A 367 4.67 21.81 5.97
C PHE A 367 6.14 21.54 5.69
N MET A 368 6.43 20.43 5.01
CA MET A 368 7.77 20.05 4.60
C MET A 368 7.78 19.57 3.15
N GLN A 369 8.94 19.71 2.51
CA GLN A 369 9.21 19.18 1.18
C GLN A 369 10.28 18.11 1.28
N VAL A 370 10.02 16.96 0.67
CA VAL A 370 10.94 15.83 0.59
C VAL A 370 10.95 15.32 -0.85
N ASN A 371 11.99 14.61 -1.25
CA ASN A 371 12.08 13.94 -2.55
C ASN A 371 12.00 12.41 -2.41
N HIS A 372 11.93 11.90 -1.18
CA HIS A 372 11.75 10.49 -0.85
C HIS A 372 11.13 10.34 0.56
N PRO A 373 10.28 9.34 0.84
CA PRO A 373 9.66 9.16 2.17
C PRO A 373 10.65 8.92 3.29
N ASP A 374 11.77 8.27 3.00
CA ASP A 374 12.78 8.02 4.02
C ASP A 374 13.34 9.34 4.57
N ASN A 375 13.27 10.43 3.81
CA ASN A 375 13.69 11.75 4.26
C ASN A 375 12.71 12.41 5.24
N VAL A 376 11.55 11.78 5.50
CA VAL A 376 10.66 12.13 6.62
C VAL A 376 11.24 11.62 7.94
N ARG A 377 11.95 10.48 7.93
CA ARG A 377 12.51 9.83 9.12
C ARG A 377 13.74 10.57 9.65
N TYR A 378 14.58 11.04 8.73
CA TYR A 378 15.89 11.56 9.06
C TYR A 378 15.84 12.94 9.63
#